data_AF-A0A1C5KND7-F1
#
_entry.id   AF-A0A1C5KND7-F1
#
_cell.length_a   1.000
_cell.length_b   1.000
_cell.length_c   1.000
_cell.angle_alpha   90.00
_cell.angle_beta   90.00
_cell.angle_gamma   90.00
#
_symmetry.space_group_name_H-M   'P 1'
#
loop_
_entity.id
_entity.type
_entity.pdbx_description
1 polymer ?
#
loop_
_entity_poly.entity_id
_entity_poly.type
_entity_poly.pdbx_seq_one_letter_code
_entity_poly.pdbx_strand_id
1 'polypeptide(L)'
;MKEQIFLGIIGLSGGLVIAGGVIALMVGLGVITRFVGISHTAGRVKIYETAILAGAVCGTLMTVYQPTIPLELPGLAVLGLFSGIFVGGWILALAEVVNIFPILARRIGLTRGLSVVVIAIALGKMTGSLLHFYMRW
;
A
#
# COMPACT_ATOMS: atom_id res chain seq x y z
N MET A 1 34.96 4.80 -12.46
CA MET A 1 34.62 5.56 -11.24
C MET A 1 33.49 6.57 -11.44
N LYS A 2 33.55 7.49 -12.40
CA LYS A 2 32.48 8.50 -12.62
C LYS A 2 31.09 7.89 -12.91
N GLU A 3 31.03 6.83 -13.73
CA GLU A 3 29.76 6.12 -14.00
C GLU A 3 29.17 5.43 -12.77
N GLN A 4 29.98 4.83 -11.91
CA GLN A 4 29.48 4.18 -10.69
C GLN A 4 28.91 5.21 -9.70
N ILE A 5 29.53 6.39 -9.60
CA ILE A 5 29.01 7.50 -8.77
C ILE A 5 27.68 8.01 -9.35
N PHE A 6 27.59 8.16 -10.66
CA PHE A 6 26.36 8.60 -11.33
C PHE A 6 25.21 7.59 -11.17
N LEU A 7 25.48 6.31 -11.37
CA LEU A 7 24.53 5.22 -11.13
C LEU A 7 24.12 5.15 -9.64
N GLY A 8 25.06 5.40 -8.72
CA GLY A 8 24.77 5.49 -7.28
C GLY A 8 23.81 6.62 -6.94
N ILE A 9 23.98 7.81 -7.54
CA ILE A 9 23.08 8.96 -7.34
C ILE A 9 21.68 8.66 -7.87
N ILE A 10 21.57 8.07 -9.08
CA ILE A 10 20.28 7.69 -9.66
C ILE A 10 19.59 6.65 -8.78
N GLY A 11 20.32 5.59 -8.38
CA GLY A 11 19.80 4.55 -7.50
C GLY A 11 19.31 5.09 -6.15
N LEU A 12 20.07 6.01 -5.55
CA LEU A 12 19.71 6.63 -4.27
C LEU A 12 18.48 7.54 -4.42
N SER A 13 18.40 8.33 -5.50
CA SER A 13 17.23 9.18 -5.77
C SER A 13 15.96 8.36 -5.99
N GLY A 14 16.04 7.29 -6.78
CA GLY A 14 14.92 6.38 -7.01
C GLY A 14 14.50 5.67 -5.72
N GLY A 15 15.47 5.21 -4.93
CA GLY A 15 15.23 4.58 -3.63
C GLY A 15 14.51 5.50 -2.65
N LEU A 16 14.89 6.78 -2.57
CA LEU A 16 14.22 7.77 -1.72
C LEU A 16 12.77 8.01 -2.14
N VAL A 17 12.51 8.13 -3.44
CA VAL A 17 11.15 8.32 -3.98
C VAL A 17 10.27 7.10 -3.66
N ILE A 18 10.78 5.89 -3.90
CA ILE A 18 10.05 4.65 -3.63
C ILE A 18 9.79 4.48 -2.12
N ALA A 19 10.79 4.70 -1.28
CA ALA A 19 10.64 4.60 0.17
C ALA A 19 9.59 5.60 0.70
N GLY A 20 9.63 6.85 0.22
CA GLY A 20 8.62 7.86 0.53
C GLY A 20 7.21 7.42 0.10
N GLY A 21 7.08 6.88 -1.12
CA GLY A 21 5.81 6.37 -1.64
C GLY A 21 5.23 5.21 -0.82
N VAL A 22 6.07 4.25 -0.42
CA VAL A 22 5.65 3.09 0.38
C VAL A 22 5.18 3.53 1.77
N ILE A 23 5.94 4.40 2.45
CA ILE A 23 5.56 4.92 3.77
C ILE A 23 4.27 5.75 3.69
N ALA A 24 4.17 6.63 2.68
CA ALA A 24 2.99 7.44 2.46
C ALA A 24 1.74 6.58 2.22
N LEU A 25 1.84 5.52 1.42
CA LEU A 25 0.73 4.57 1.22
C LEU A 25 0.37 3.84 2.51
N MET A 26 1.37 3.39 3.27
CA MET A 26 1.12 2.58 4.46
C MET A 26 0.46 3.37 5.59
N VAL A 27 0.84 4.64 5.74
CA VAL A 27 0.20 5.60 6.65
C VAL A 27 -1.16 6.03 6.10
N GLY A 28 -1.25 6.36 4.81
CA GLY A 28 -2.48 6.84 4.17
C GLY A 28 -3.60 5.79 4.15
N LEU A 29 -3.27 4.52 4.02
CA LEU A 29 -4.21 3.41 4.15
C LEU A 29 -4.60 3.15 5.62
N GLY A 30 -3.85 3.64 6.59
CA GLY A 30 -4.14 3.44 8.02
C GLY A 30 -3.77 2.04 8.53
N VAL A 31 -2.89 1.31 7.85
CA VAL A 31 -2.48 -0.05 8.25
C VAL A 31 -1.85 -0.03 9.64
N ILE A 32 -0.94 0.92 9.90
CA ILE A 32 -0.26 1.07 11.19
C ILE A 32 -1.24 1.38 12.31
N THR A 33 -2.12 2.37 12.10
CA THR A 33 -3.12 2.79 13.09
C THR A 33 -4.11 1.69 13.40
N ARG A 34 -4.41 0.81 12.43
CA ARG A 34 -5.30 -0.35 12.62
C ARG A 34 -4.68 -1.41 13.53
N PHE A 35 -3.43 -1.80 13.27
CA PHE A 35 -2.73 -2.77 14.13
C PHE A 35 -2.59 -2.25 15.56
N VAL A 36 -2.32 -0.95 15.71
CA VAL A 36 -2.27 -0.27 17.01
C VAL A 36 -3.64 -0.29 17.70
N GLY A 37 -4.72 -0.03 16.95
CA GLY A 37 -6.08 -0.04 17.46
C GLY A 37 -6.55 -1.42 17.94
N ILE A 38 -6.29 -2.48 17.14
CA ILE A 38 -6.66 -3.87 17.48
C ILE A 38 -5.88 -4.38 18.69
N SER A 39 -4.59 -4.06 18.77
CA SER A 39 -3.74 -4.47 19.89
C SER A 39 -3.92 -3.61 21.15
N HIS A 40 -4.83 -2.62 21.13
CA HIS A 40 -5.07 -1.66 22.20
C HIS A 40 -3.79 -1.01 22.77
N THR A 41 -2.73 -0.92 21.96
CA THR A 41 -1.40 -0.48 22.41
C THR A 41 -1.04 0.85 21.74
N ALA A 42 -1.84 1.88 22.00
CA ALA A 42 -1.66 3.24 21.45
C ALA A 42 -0.28 3.86 21.79
N GLY A 43 0.33 3.47 22.90
CA GLY A 43 1.64 3.99 23.33
C GLY A 43 2.85 3.45 22.57
N ARG A 44 2.69 2.41 21.72
CA ARG A 44 3.83 1.73 21.04
C ARG A 44 3.80 1.82 19.52
N VAL A 45 3.22 2.89 18.95
CA VAL A 45 3.17 3.10 17.48
C VAL A 45 4.55 2.98 16.83
N LYS A 46 5.57 3.56 17.45
CA LYS A 46 6.96 3.56 16.93
C LYS A 46 7.53 2.16 16.73
N ILE A 47 7.14 1.18 17.55
CA ILE A 47 7.61 -0.21 17.44
C ILE A 47 6.97 -0.90 16.23
N TYR A 48 5.69 -0.63 15.96
CA TYR A 48 5.03 -1.16 14.77
C TYR A 48 5.63 -0.57 13.50
N GLU A 49 5.85 0.75 13.49
CA GLU A 49 6.49 1.44 12.36
C GLU A 49 7.90 0.89 12.08
N THR A 50 8.74 0.76 13.11
CA THR A 50 10.10 0.22 12.92
C THR A 50 10.10 -1.26 12.51
N ALA A 51 9.16 -2.08 13.01
CA ALA A 51 9.03 -3.48 12.59
C ALA A 51 8.63 -3.60 11.11
N ILE A 52 7.69 -2.76 10.66
CA ILE A 52 7.26 -2.68 9.27
C ILE A 52 8.42 -2.22 8.36
N LEU A 53 9.13 -1.17 8.76
CA LEU A 53 10.30 -0.67 8.01
C LEU A 53 11.40 -1.72 7.94
N ALA A 54 11.69 -2.42 9.03
CA ALA A 54 12.64 -3.52 9.04
C ALA A 54 12.20 -4.66 8.09
N GLY A 55 10.90 -4.99 8.07
CA GLY A 55 10.33 -5.93 7.12
C GLY A 55 10.47 -5.49 5.66
N ALA A 56 10.23 -4.21 5.37
CA ALA A 56 10.38 -3.65 4.02
C ALA A 56 11.85 -3.68 3.55
N VAL A 57 12.80 -3.34 4.42
CA VAL A 57 14.24 -3.43 4.12
C VAL A 57 14.63 -4.89 3.88
N CYS A 58 14.22 -5.81 4.74
CA CYS A 58 14.48 -7.23 4.58
C CYS A 58 13.90 -7.79 3.27
N GLY A 59 12.63 -7.49 2.96
CA GLY A 59 11.96 -7.91 1.73
C GLY A 59 12.61 -7.33 0.47
N THR A 60 13.08 -6.08 0.54
CA THR A 60 13.83 -5.45 -0.56
C THR A 60 15.15 -6.17 -0.79
N LEU A 61 15.91 -6.47 0.27
CA LEU A 61 17.15 -7.23 0.18
C LEU A 61 16.93 -8.63 -0.41
N MET A 62 15.88 -9.33 0.02
CA MET A 62 15.52 -10.64 -0.56
C MET A 62 15.16 -10.55 -2.04
N THR A 63 14.42 -9.51 -2.45
CA THR A 63 14.00 -9.34 -3.85
C THR A 63 15.17 -8.96 -4.76
N VAL A 64 16.10 -8.13 -4.27
CA VAL A 64 17.26 -7.64 -5.05
C VAL A 64 18.34 -8.71 -5.18
N TYR A 65 18.72 -9.36 -4.08
CA TYR A 65 19.80 -10.34 -4.10
C TYR A 65 19.35 -11.74 -4.54
N GLN A 66 18.02 -11.98 -4.59
CA GLN A 66 17.41 -13.28 -4.89
C GLN A 66 18.20 -14.47 -4.34
N PRO A 67 18.53 -14.49 -3.03
CA PRO A 67 19.25 -15.62 -2.47
C PRO A 67 18.38 -16.87 -2.63
N THR A 68 18.92 -17.90 -3.26
CA THR A 68 18.29 -19.23 -3.31
C THR A 68 18.35 -19.84 -1.91
N ILE A 69 17.41 -19.44 -1.08
CA ILE A 69 17.18 -20.06 0.23
C ILE A 69 16.30 -21.28 -0.04
N PRO A 70 16.77 -22.50 0.23
CA PRO A 70 15.91 -23.67 0.24
C PRO A 70 15.01 -23.59 1.47
N LEU A 71 13.93 -22.79 1.38
CA LEU A 71 12.87 -22.85 2.37
C LEU A 71 12.11 -24.16 2.16
N GLU A 72 12.35 -25.11 3.04
CA GLU A 72 11.54 -26.32 3.14
C GLU A 72 10.07 -25.96 3.43
N LEU A 73 9.17 -26.93 3.27
CA LEU A 73 7.73 -26.80 3.50
C LEU A 73 7.32 -25.96 4.74
N PRO A 74 7.92 -26.12 5.94
CA PRO A 74 7.55 -25.30 7.10
C PRO A 74 7.91 -23.81 6.94
N GLY A 75 9.00 -23.48 6.26
CA GLY A 75 9.39 -22.09 6.01
C GLY A 75 8.42 -21.39 5.06
N LEU A 76 7.98 -22.09 4.00
CA LEU A 76 6.95 -21.61 3.08
C LEU A 76 5.59 -21.43 3.76
N ALA A 77 5.21 -22.36 4.65
CA ALA A 77 3.95 -22.27 5.39
C ALA A 77 3.92 -21.04 6.31
N VAL A 78 5.01 -20.79 7.03
CA VAL A 78 5.14 -19.62 7.91
C VAL A 78 5.09 -18.32 7.10
N LEU A 79 5.83 -18.24 5.99
CA LEU A 79 5.84 -17.07 5.12
C LEU A 79 4.47 -16.81 4.47
N GLY A 80 3.78 -17.87 4.06
CA GLY A 80 2.41 -17.79 3.54
C GLY A 80 1.42 -17.28 4.59
N LEU A 81 1.52 -17.73 5.84
CA LEU A 81 0.68 -17.26 6.94
C LEU A 81 0.91 -15.77 7.23
N PHE A 82 2.17 -15.34 7.31
CA PHE A 82 2.49 -13.91 7.49
C PHE A 82 2.02 -13.05 6.31
N SER A 83 2.18 -13.53 5.08
CA SER A 83 1.64 -12.86 3.90
C SER A 83 0.11 -12.75 3.96
N GLY A 84 -0.58 -13.80 4.40
CA GLY A 84 -2.03 -13.79 4.58
C GLY A 84 -2.50 -12.76 5.60
N ILE A 85 -1.84 -12.69 6.77
CA ILE A 85 -2.14 -11.69 7.81
C ILE A 85 -1.93 -10.27 7.26
N PHE A 86 -0.83 -10.04 6.52
CA PHE A 86 -0.53 -8.74 5.92
C PHE A 86 -1.59 -8.32 4.89
N VAL A 87 -1.92 -9.21 3.93
CA VAL A 87 -2.94 -8.95 2.91
C VAL A 87 -4.32 -8.76 3.55
N GLY A 88 -4.66 -9.56 4.57
CA GLY A 88 -5.89 -9.40 5.34
C GLY A 88 -5.99 -8.04 6.02
N GLY A 89 -4.89 -7.58 6.64
CA GLY A 89 -4.79 -6.24 7.23
C GLY A 89 -4.98 -5.13 6.20
N TRP A 90 -4.40 -5.30 5.00
CA TRP A 90 -4.56 -4.37 3.88
C TRP A 90 -6.02 -4.25 3.40
N ILE A 91 -6.71 -5.38 3.20
CA ILE A 91 -8.12 -5.39 2.76
C ILE A 91 -9.00 -4.72 3.82
N LEU A 92 -8.77 -5.02 5.08
CA LEU A 92 -9.52 -4.45 6.19
C LEU A 92 -9.32 -2.92 6.30
N ALA A 93 -8.09 -2.45 6.11
CA ALA A 93 -7.74 -1.04 6.09
C ALA A 93 -8.40 -0.31 4.92
N LEU A 94 -8.34 -0.88 3.72
CA LEU A 94 -9.04 -0.37 2.53
C LEU A 94 -10.55 -0.27 2.76
N ALA A 95 -11.18 -1.28 3.36
CA ALA A 95 -12.62 -1.27 3.63
C ALA A 95 -13.04 -0.11 4.55
N GLU A 96 -12.21 0.25 5.53
CA GLU A 96 -12.49 1.37 6.43
C GLU A 96 -12.32 2.72 5.74
N VAL A 97 -11.27 2.89 4.92
CA VAL A 97 -11.10 4.08 4.08
C VAL A 97 -12.28 4.24 3.11
N VAL A 98 -12.75 3.15 2.51
CA VAL A 98 -13.93 3.16 1.62
C VAL A 98 -15.18 3.61 2.37
N ASN A 99 -15.37 3.18 3.62
CA ASN A 99 -16.50 3.59 4.45
C ASN A 99 -16.42 5.05 4.93
N ILE A 100 -15.24 5.67 4.95
CA ILE A 100 -15.08 7.09 5.29
C ILE A 100 -15.61 8.00 4.17
N PHE A 101 -15.49 7.62 2.90
CA PHE A 101 -15.99 8.43 1.78
C PHE A 101 -17.48 8.82 1.88
N PRO A 102 -18.43 7.88 2.12
CA PRO A 102 -19.84 8.24 2.24
C PRO A 102 -20.13 9.09 3.48
N ILE A 103 -19.35 8.93 4.56
CA ILE A 103 -19.47 9.77 5.77
C ILE A 103 -19.03 11.20 5.45
N LEU A 104 -17.87 11.35 4.79
CA LEU A 104 -17.35 12.65 4.35
C LEU A 104 -18.34 13.34 3.40
N ALA A 105 -18.88 12.61 2.42
CA ALA A 105 -19.87 13.11 1.48
C ALA A 105 -21.15 13.63 2.17
N ARG A 106 -21.62 12.96 3.24
CA ARG A 106 -22.72 13.49 4.04
C ARG A 106 -22.33 14.73 4.84
N ARG A 107 -21.13 14.77 5.43
CA ARG A 107 -20.65 15.93 6.20
C ARG A 107 -20.49 17.20 5.36
N ILE A 108 -20.08 17.09 4.09
CA ILE A 108 -20.02 18.23 3.17
C ILE A 108 -21.40 18.64 2.62
N GLY A 109 -22.49 18.03 3.10
CA GLY A 109 -23.86 18.35 2.68
C GLY A 109 -24.28 17.71 1.35
N LEU A 110 -23.48 16.79 0.79
CA LEU A 110 -23.75 16.11 -0.48
C LEU A 110 -24.72 14.93 -0.30
N THR A 111 -25.79 15.12 0.46
CA THR A 111 -26.76 14.06 0.81
C THR A 111 -27.71 13.72 -0.35
N ARG A 112 -27.99 14.68 -1.25
CA ARG A 112 -28.84 14.45 -2.45
C ARG A 112 -28.06 14.14 -3.74
N GLY A 113 -26.73 14.20 -3.71
CA GLY A 113 -25.88 14.10 -4.92
C GLY A 113 -25.07 12.82 -5.07
N LEU A 114 -25.04 11.94 -4.06
CA LEU A 114 -24.20 10.73 -4.08
C LEU A 114 -24.45 9.83 -5.29
N SER A 115 -25.71 9.61 -5.69
CA SER A 115 -26.02 8.86 -6.92
C SER A 115 -25.46 9.53 -8.18
N VAL A 116 -25.50 10.85 -8.27
CA VAL A 116 -24.95 11.60 -9.42
C VAL A 116 -23.43 11.46 -9.46
N VAL A 117 -22.76 11.51 -8.31
CA VAL A 117 -21.31 11.30 -8.21
C VAL A 117 -20.94 9.88 -8.66
N VAL A 118 -21.66 8.86 -8.20
CA VAL A 118 -21.41 7.46 -8.60
C VAL A 118 -21.63 7.28 -10.11
N ILE A 119 -22.69 7.86 -10.67
CA ILE A 119 -22.96 7.81 -12.11
C ILE A 119 -21.88 8.56 -12.90
N ALA A 120 -21.41 9.73 -12.43
CA ALA A 120 -20.34 10.47 -13.08
C ALA A 120 -19.01 9.68 -13.08
N ILE A 121 -18.67 9.02 -11.96
CA ILE A 121 -17.50 8.13 -11.89
C ILE A 121 -17.66 6.95 -12.84
N ALA A 122 -18.84 6.33 -12.89
CA ALA A 122 -19.13 5.22 -13.79
C ALA A 122 -18.99 5.62 -15.26
N LEU A 123 -19.53 6.79 -15.65
CA LEU A 123 -19.40 7.35 -16.99
C LEU A 123 -17.94 7.68 -17.34
N GLY A 124 -17.17 8.21 -16.39
CA GLY A 124 -15.73 8.45 -16.56
C GLY A 124 -14.94 7.15 -16.80
N LYS A 125 -15.23 6.09 -16.05
CA LYS A 125 -14.61 4.77 -16.27
C LYS A 125 -15.04 4.13 -17.59
N MET A 126 -16.31 4.28 -17.96
CA MET A 126 -16.84 3.80 -19.23
C MET A 126 -16.15 4.49 -20.42
N THR A 127 -16.10 5.83 -20.41
CA THR A 127 -15.42 6.62 -21.46
C THR A 127 -13.92 6.33 -21.51
N GLY A 128 -13.25 6.22 -20.35
CA GLY A 128 -11.84 5.83 -20.28
C GLY A 128 -11.58 4.44 -20.87
N SER A 129 -12.45 3.46 -20.58
CA SER A 129 -12.33 2.11 -21.15
C SER A 129 -12.58 2.09 -22.66
N LEU A 130 -13.55 2.87 -23.15
CA LEU A 130 -13.80 3.02 -24.59
C LEU A 130 -12.62 3.68 -25.32
N LEU A 131 -12.03 4.72 -24.73
CA LEU A 131 -10.84 5.38 -25.27
C LEU A 131 -9.62 4.45 -25.29
N HIS A 132 -9.40 3.69 -24.22
CA HIS A 132 -8.32 2.70 -24.16
C HIS A 132 -8.45 1.67 -25.28
N PHE A 133 -9.67 1.16 -25.50
CA PHE A 133 -9.95 0.21 -26.58
C PHE A 133 -9.79 0.84 -27.98
N TYR A 134 -10.20 2.09 -28.14
CA TYR A 134 -10.08 2.83 -29.41
C TYR A 134 -8.62 3.15 -29.75
N MET A 135 -7.83 3.59 -28.76
CA MET A 135 -6.42 3.95 -28.95
C MET A 135 -5.49 2.73 -28.98
N ARG A 136 -6.00 1.51 -28.74
CA ARG A 136 -5.23 0.24 -28.74
C ARG A 136 -3.96 0.31 -27.89
N TRP A 137 -4.04 1.03 -26.77
CA TRP A 137 -2.99 1.00 -25.74
C TRP A 137 -3.00 -0.32 -24.97
#